data_AF-A0A369KS82-F1
#
_entry.id   AF-A0A369KS82-F1
#
_cell.length_a   1.000
_cell.length_b   1.000
_cell.length_c   1.000
_cell.angle_alpha   90.00
_cell.angle_beta   90.00
_cell.angle_gamma   90.00
#
_symmetry.space_group_name_H-M   'P 1'
#
loop_
_entity.id
_entity.type
_entity.pdbx_description
1 polymer ?
#
loop_
_entity_poly.entity_id
_entity_poly.type
_entity_poly.pdbx_seq_one_letter_code
_entity_poly.pdbx_strand_id
1 'polypeptide(L)'
;MSKISKFMFILGILVLVLGIALIYIKNKEKPFHFEYYMKSASYDKKTGKIFLNDENSHDELLGLLQFAKKPNSKDMASALVCAEHAANISKIDLYMPDMGHGAQPPIVKQGAIPSNLKHHTTDGMELNCMNVGNMQLFMPGLWQIRLFYNNGKVGLFNVEINE
;
A
#
# COMPACT_ATOMS: atom_id res chain seq x y z
N MET A 1 -25.11 22.94 -46.51
CA MET A 1 -24.16 22.96 -45.37
C MET A 1 -22.76 23.31 -45.87
N SER A 2 -22.19 24.43 -45.39
CA SER A 2 -20.83 24.88 -45.73
C SER A 2 -19.78 23.85 -45.29
N LYS A 3 -18.67 23.72 -46.03
CA LYS A 3 -17.54 22.83 -45.69
C LYS A 3 -17.01 23.07 -44.27
N ILE A 4 -17.10 24.31 -43.78
CA ILE A 4 -16.70 24.73 -42.43
C ILE A 4 -17.60 24.12 -41.35
N SER A 5 -18.91 24.04 -41.61
CA SER A 5 -19.88 23.44 -40.67
C SER A 5 -19.65 21.93 -40.50
N LYS A 6 -19.25 21.23 -41.57
CA LYS A 6 -18.89 19.80 -41.50
C LYS A 6 -17.61 19.58 -40.69
N PHE A 7 -16.62 20.45 -40.85
CA PHE A 7 -15.36 20.37 -40.10
C PHE A 7 -15.55 20.62 -38.60
N MET A 8 -16.34 21.63 -38.23
CA MET A 8 -16.69 21.90 -36.83
C MET A 8 -17.46 20.75 -36.18
N PHE A 9 -18.34 20.08 -36.94
CA PHE A 9 -19.09 18.93 -36.45
C PHE A 9 -18.19 17.73 -36.16
N ILE A 10 -17.23 17.44 -37.05
CA ILE A 10 -16.25 16.36 -36.87
C ILE A 10 -15.34 16.65 -35.66
N LEU A 11 -14.88 17.90 -35.51
CA LEU A 11 -14.05 18.30 -34.37
C LEU A 11 -14.83 18.17 -33.05
N GLY A 12 -16.11 18.56 -33.02
CA GLY A 12 -16.98 18.42 -31.86
C GLY A 12 -17.16 16.96 -31.44
N ILE A 13 -17.35 16.04 -32.40
CA ILE A 13 -17.42 14.60 -32.12
C ILE A 13 -16.09 14.09 -31.57
N LEU A 14 -14.96 14.53 -32.12
CA LEU A 14 -13.63 14.09 -31.68
C LEU A 14 -13.36 14.49 -30.23
N VAL A 15 -13.70 15.73 -29.85
CA VAL A 15 -13.55 16.22 -28.47
C VAL A 15 -14.48 15.48 -27.52
N LEU A 16 -15.72 15.17 -27.94
CA LEU A 16 -16.66 14.38 -27.15
C LEU A 16 -16.13 12.96 -26.88
N VAL A 17 -15.61 12.29 -27.91
CA VAL A 17 -15.03 10.94 -27.79
C VAL A 17 -13.81 10.95 -26.86
N LEU A 18 -12.92 11.93 -27.00
CA LEU A 18 -11.77 12.09 -26.11
C LEU A 18 -12.19 12.36 -24.66
N GLY A 19 -13.21 13.20 -24.44
CA GLY A 19 -13.76 13.47 -23.12
C GLY A 19 -14.32 12.21 -22.45
N ILE A 20 -15.12 11.42 -23.20
CA ILE A 20 -15.67 10.15 -22.71
C ILE A 20 -14.56 9.14 -22.40
N ALA A 21 -13.54 9.04 -23.26
CA ALA A 21 -12.41 8.14 -23.05
C ALA A 21 -11.62 8.50 -21.78
N LEU A 22 -11.37 9.80 -21.52
CA LEU A 22 -10.69 10.25 -20.32
C LEU A 22 -11.51 10.00 -19.04
N ILE A 23 -12.83 10.23 -19.08
CA ILE A 23 -13.74 9.91 -17.96
C ILE A 23 -13.75 8.39 -17.70
N TYR A 24 -13.81 7.59 -18.77
CA TYR A 24 -13.79 6.13 -18.66
C TYR A 24 -12.48 5.61 -18.05
N ILE A 25 -11.33 6.18 -18.42
CA ILE A 25 -10.02 5.83 -17.85
C ILE A 25 -9.96 6.24 -16.36
N LYS A 26 -10.42 7.43 -16.00
CA LYS A 26 -10.42 7.92 -14.60
C LYS A 26 -11.25 7.02 -13.69
N ASN A 27 -12.40 6.51 -14.17
CA ASN A 27 -13.27 5.63 -13.39
C ASN A 27 -12.75 4.18 -13.25
N LYS A 28 -11.63 3.82 -13.88
CA LYS A 28 -11.00 2.50 -13.72
C LYS A 28 -10.04 2.39 -12.55
N GLU A 29 -9.69 3.48 -11.87
CA GLU A 29 -9.02 3.41 -10.57
C GLU A 29 -10.03 2.85 -9.56
N LYS A 30 -10.09 1.52 -9.48
CA LYS A 30 -10.93 0.83 -8.50
C LYS A 30 -10.45 1.24 -7.11
N PRO A 31 -11.37 1.58 -6.17
CA PRO A 31 -10.96 1.80 -4.80
C PRO A 31 -10.31 0.51 -4.27
N PHE A 32 -9.18 0.66 -3.58
CA PHE A 32 -8.58 -0.45 -2.85
C PHE A 32 -9.53 -0.78 -1.70
N HIS A 33 -10.15 -1.96 -1.73
CA HIS A 33 -11.18 -2.33 -0.75
C HIS A 33 -10.59 -2.88 0.56
N PHE A 34 -9.28 -3.12 0.61
CA PHE A 34 -8.60 -3.77 1.73
C PHE A 34 -7.41 -2.91 2.14
N GLU A 35 -7.69 -1.94 3.01
CA GLU A 35 -6.72 -0.96 3.50
C GLU A 35 -6.44 -1.22 4.98
N TYR A 36 -5.16 -1.19 5.34
CA TYR A 36 -4.68 -1.40 6.69
C TYR A 36 -3.75 -0.26 7.08
N TYR A 37 -3.96 0.27 8.28
CA TYR A 37 -3.16 1.37 8.81
C TYR A 37 -2.01 0.84 9.66
N MET A 38 -0.89 1.53 9.57
CA MET A 38 0.31 1.18 10.31
C MET A 38 0.16 1.53 11.79
N LYS A 39 0.66 0.66 12.67
CA LYS A 39 1.01 0.99 14.05
C LYS A 39 2.53 1.03 14.18
N SER A 40 3.11 1.91 14.98
CA SER A 40 4.55 1.90 15.22
C SER A 40 4.89 1.13 16.50
N ALA A 41 6.09 0.58 16.52
CA ALA A 41 6.65 -0.10 17.66
C ALA A 41 8.17 0.09 17.66
N SER A 42 8.81 -0.25 18.77
CA SER A 42 10.25 -0.19 18.91
C SER A 42 10.86 -1.58 18.69
N TYR A 43 12.01 -1.63 18.02
CA TYR A 43 12.71 -2.87 17.68
C TYR A 43 14.14 -2.84 18.23
N ASP A 44 14.44 -3.79 19.13
CA ASP A 44 15.79 -3.98 19.62
C ASP A 44 16.55 -4.94 18.70
N LYS A 45 17.48 -4.38 17.92
CA LYS A 45 18.34 -5.14 17.01
C LYS A 45 19.21 -6.18 17.71
N LYS A 46 19.54 -6.00 19.01
CA LYS A 46 20.39 -6.94 19.76
C LYS A 46 19.61 -8.18 20.19
N THR A 47 18.38 -8.00 20.67
CA THR A 47 17.55 -9.11 21.16
C THR A 47 16.58 -9.65 20.13
N GLY A 48 16.36 -8.93 19.03
CA GLY A 48 15.37 -9.24 18.01
C GLY A 48 13.92 -9.01 18.48
N LYS A 49 13.71 -8.40 19.65
CA LYS A 49 12.39 -8.20 20.25
C LYS A 49 11.74 -6.92 19.75
N ILE A 50 10.41 -7.00 19.57
CA ILE A 50 9.56 -5.85 19.27
C ILE A 50 8.81 -5.48 20.56
N PHE A 51 8.87 -4.21 20.90
CA PHE A 51 8.16 -3.61 22.03
C PHE A 51 7.07 -2.71 21.48
N LEU A 52 5.81 -3.09 21.72
CA LEU A 52 4.67 -2.27 21.35
C LEU A 52 4.73 -0.99 22.19
N ASN A 53 4.65 0.17 21.54
CA ASN A 53 4.52 1.43 22.26
C ASN A 53 3.10 1.50 22.87
N ASP A 54 2.94 2.23 23.98
CA ASP A 54 1.62 2.43 24.60
C ASP A 54 0.61 3.00 23.59
N GLU A 55 -0.66 2.58 23.68
CA GLU A 55 -1.74 2.99 22.76
C GLU A 55 -1.98 4.51 22.68
N ASN A 56 -1.43 5.28 23.62
CA ASN A 56 -1.51 6.74 23.69
C ASN A 56 -0.26 7.47 23.17
N SER A 57 0.77 6.76 22.66
CA SER A 57 1.86 7.44 21.98
C SER A 57 1.39 7.87 20.59
N HIS A 58 1.33 9.18 20.33
CA HIS A 58 1.20 9.71 18.98
C HIS A 58 2.37 9.21 18.14
N ASP A 59 2.19 8.07 17.46
CA ASP A 59 3.23 7.48 16.64
C ASP A 59 3.44 8.33 15.38
N GLU A 60 4.65 8.85 15.25
CA GLU A 60 5.12 9.79 14.20
C GLU A 60 5.23 9.18 12.80
N LEU A 61 4.96 7.88 12.63
CA LEU A 61 5.14 7.21 11.34
C LEU A 61 3.78 6.82 10.76
N LEU A 62 3.42 7.47 9.66
CA LEU A 62 2.24 7.13 8.89
C LEU A 62 2.54 6.07 7.84
N GLY A 63 1.60 5.15 7.65
CA GLY A 63 1.73 4.10 6.67
C GLY A 63 0.38 3.47 6.34
N LEU A 64 0.24 3.08 5.07
CA LEU A 64 -0.92 2.43 4.51
C LEU A 64 -0.49 1.19 3.73
N LEU A 65 -1.19 0.08 3.96
CA LEU A 65 -1.06 -1.16 3.21
C LEU A 65 -2.38 -1.40 2.46
N GLN A 66 -2.30 -1.57 1.14
CA GLN A 66 -3.45 -1.76 0.28
C GLN A 66 -3.31 -3.05 -0.54
N PHE A 67 -4.30 -3.94 -0.44
CA PHE A 67 -4.37 -5.11 -1.31
C PHE A 67 -5.36 -4.88 -2.45
N ALA A 68 -5.00 -5.33 -3.67
CA ALA A 68 -5.89 -5.28 -4.82
C ALA A 68 -7.07 -6.28 -4.72
N LYS A 69 -6.88 -7.35 -3.93
CA LYS A 69 -7.87 -8.40 -3.63
C LYS A 69 -7.73 -8.78 -2.16
N LYS A 70 -8.80 -9.30 -1.55
CA LYS A 70 -8.74 -9.77 -0.17
C LYS A 70 -7.65 -10.86 -0.07
N PRO A 71 -6.63 -10.69 0.80
CA PRO A 71 -5.64 -11.74 0.99
C PRO A 71 -6.31 -12.96 1.64
N ASN A 72 -5.85 -14.16 1.25
CA ASN A 72 -6.32 -15.45 1.75
C ASN A 72 -5.12 -16.40 1.95
N SER A 73 -5.36 -17.58 2.52
CA SER A 73 -4.30 -18.56 2.80
C SER A 73 -3.89 -19.45 1.62
N LYS A 74 -4.60 -19.37 0.50
CA LYS A 74 -4.45 -20.25 -0.67
C LYS A 74 -3.59 -19.62 -1.76
N ASP A 75 -3.68 -18.30 -1.92
CA ASP A 75 -3.01 -17.55 -2.99
C ASP A 75 -1.86 -16.70 -2.45
N MET A 76 -0.81 -16.52 -3.26
CA MET A 76 0.21 -15.51 -2.96
C MET A 76 -0.41 -14.11 -3.03
N ALA A 77 -0.26 -13.35 -1.95
CA ALA A 77 -0.75 -11.99 -1.88
C ALA A 77 0.25 -10.99 -2.46
N SER A 78 -0.27 -9.87 -2.93
CA SER A 78 0.51 -8.70 -3.35
C SER A 78 -0.21 -7.44 -2.89
N ALA A 79 0.55 -6.47 -2.43
CA ALA A 79 0.03 -5.23 -1.89
C ALA A 79 0.92 -4.04 -2.27
N LEU A 80 0.33 -2.87 -2.19
CA LEU A 80 1.04 -1.59 -2.20
C LEU A 80 1.19 -1.14 -0.75
N VAL A 81 2.43 -0.90 -0.33
CA VAL A 81 2.75 -0.31 0.97
C VAL A 81 3.25 1.10 0.74
N CYS A 82 2.55 2.09 1.27
CA CYS A 82 3.00 3.47 1.29
C CYS A 82 3.37 3.83 2.74
N ALA A 83 4.58 4.31 2.96
CA ALA A 83 5.05 4.65 4.30
C ALA A 83 5.92 5.90 4.28
N GLU A 84 5.88 6.65 5.37
CA GLU A 84 6.78 7.77 5.58
C GLU A 84 8.22 7.28 5.73
N HIS A 85 9.17 8.07 5.23
CA HIS A 85 10.59 7.76 5.30
C HIS A 85 10.93 6.36 4.77
N ALA A 86 10.26 5.90 3.71
CA ALA A 86 10.48 4.55 3.18
C ALA A 86 11.95 4.27 2.79
N ALA A 87 12.73 5.31 2.46
CA ALA A 87 14.17 5.22 2.23
C ALA A 87 14.95 4.67 3.44
N ASN A 88 14.40 4.79 4.65
CA ASN A 88 14.99 4.27 5.88
C ASN A 88 14.56 2.84 6.21
N ILE A 89 13.68 2.24 5.40
CA ILE A 89 13.24 0.85 5.59
C ILE A 89 14.34 -0.08 5.10
N SER A 90 14.87 -0.86 6.03
CA SER A 90 15.96 -1.82 5.81
C SER A 90 15.47 -3.21 5.43
N LYS A 91 14.27 -3.57 5.89
CA LYS A 91 13.70 -4.91 5.73
C LYS A 91 12.19 -4.85 5.80
N ILE A 92 11.54 -5.67 4.98
CA ILE A 92 10.13 -6.02 5.11
C ILE A 92 10.05 -7.52 5.35
N ASP A 93 9.27 -7.96 6.34
CA ASP A 93 8.97 -9.38 6.52
C ASP A 93 7.52 -9.64 6.92
N LEU A 94 7.20 -10.93 7.01
CA LEU A 94 5.87 -11.46 7.31
C LEU A 94 5.97 -12.34 8.55
N TYR A 95 5.09 -12.12 9.51
CA TYR A 95 5.12 -12.81 10.80
C TYR A 95 3.72 -13.06 11.36
N MET A 96 3.52 -14.25 11.90
CA MET A 96 2.33 -14.66 12.64
C MET A 96 2.64 -14.59 14.15
N PRO A 97 2.17 -13.55 14.87
CA PRO A 97 2.47 -13.39 16.29
C PRO A 97 1.80 -14.42 17.19
N ASP A 98 0.66 -14.95 16.77
CA ASP A 98 -0.10 -15.99 17.48
C ASP A 98 0.62 -17.35 17.46
N MET A 99 1.27 -17.70 16.35
CA MET A 99 1.97 -18.98 16.20
C MET A 99 3.49 -18.88 16.26
N GLY A 100 4.05 -17.67 16.36
CA GLY A 100 5.49 -17.46 16.41
C GLY A 100 6.23 -17.80 15.11
N HIS A 101 5.53 -17.81 13.98
CA HIS A 101 6.06 -18.24 12.68
C HIS A 101 6.31 -17.06 11.74
N GLY A 102 7.48 -17.05 11.09
CA GLY A 102 7.76 -16.15 9.97
C GLY A 102 7.55 -16.85 8.63
N ALA A 103 7.27 -16.08 7.58
CA ALA A 103 7.31 -16.59 6.22
C ALA A 103 8.57 -16.12 5.47
N GLN A 104 8.77 -16.65 4.28
CA GLN A 104 9.81 -16.18 3.39
C GLN A 104 9.65 -14.67 3.15
N PRO A 105 10.74 -13.87 3.15
CA PRO A 105 10.66 -12.44 2.87
C PRO A 105 9.99 -12.18 1.52
N PRO A 106 9.09 -11.19 1.44
CA PRO A 106 8.41 -10.86 0.20
C PRO A 106 9.37 -10.19 -0.79
N ILE A 107 8.96 -10.15 -2.06
CA ILE A 107 9.66 -9.36 -3.07
C ILE A 107 9.23 -7.90 -2.93
N VAL A 108 10.19 -7.01 -2.75
CA VAL A 108 9.94 -5.56 -2.63
C VAL A 108 10.44 -4.85 -3.89
N LYS A 109 9.58 -4.05 -4.50
CA LYS A 109 9.91 -3.20 -5.65
C LYS A 109 9.37 -1.79 -5.42
N GLN A 110 9.97 -0.79 -6.05
CA GLN A 110 9.42 0.56 -6.02
C GLN A 110 7.97 0.57 -6.56
N GLY A 111 7.07 1.24 -5.85
CA GLY A 111 5.68 1.43 -6.23
C GLY A 111 5.40 2.87 -6.65
N ALA A 112 4.40 3.05 -7.50
CA ALA A 112 3.87 4.36 -7.78
C ALA A 112 2.92 4.79 -6.66
N ILE A 113 2.98 6.07 -6.27
CA ILE A 113 2.03 6.64 -5.31
C ILE A 113 0.66 6.72 -5.99
N PRO A 114 -0.39 6.08 -5.44
CA PRO A 114 -1.70 6.06 -6.05
C PRO A 114 -2.32 7.45 -5.94
N SER A 115 -3.18 7.81 -6.89
CA SER A 115 -3.78 9.14 -7.03
C SER A 115 -4.46 9.62 -5.73
N ASN A 116 -5.11 8.70 -5.02
CA ASN A 116 -5.79 8.95 -3.76
C ASN A 116 -4.85 9.24 -2.59
N LEU A 117 -3.54 9.01 -2.68
CA LEU A 117 -2.56 9.32 -1.62
C LEU A 117 -1.64 10.49 -1.96
N LYS A 118 -1.68 10.98 -3.22
CA LYS A 118 -0.86 12.12 -3.65
C LYS A 118 -1.14 13.41 -2.85
N HIS A 119 -2.35 13.58 -2.34
CA HIS A 119 -2.68 14.76 -1.54
C HIS A 119 -1.95 14.78 -0.19
N HIS A 120 -1.63 13.62 0.38
CA HIS A 120 -0.84 13.55 1.61
C HIS A 120 0.64 13.88 1.37
N THR A 121 1.15 13.67 0.15
CA THR A 121 2.56 13.98 -0.17
C THR A 121 2.85 15.48 -0.29
N THR A 122 1.81 16.31 -0.46
CA THR A 122 1.96 17.77 -0.58
C THR A 122 1.92 18.49 0.77
N ASP A 123 1.45 17.82 1.84
CA ASP A 123 1.31 18.41 3.17
C ASP A 123 2.59 18.30 4.02
N GLY A 124 3.74 18.07 3.38
CA GLY A 124 5.05 17.93 4.03
C GLY A 124 5.39 16.51 4.49
N MET A 125 4.50 15.53 4.28
CA MET A 125 4.76 14.11 4.55
C MET A 125 5.47 13.45 3.37
N GLU A 126 6.69 12.96 3.58
CA GLU A 126 7.45 12.22 2.56
C GLU A 126 6.98 10.75 2.48
N LEU A 127 5.80 10.54 1.89
CA LEU A 127 5.24 9.21 1.64
C LEU A 127 5.84 8.60 0.37
N ASN A 128 6.43 7.43 0.52
CA ASN A 128 6.97 6.64 -0.57
C ASN A 128 6.32 5.26 -0.59
N CYS A 129 6.00 4.76 -1.79
CA CYS A 129 5.28 3.50 -1.95
C CYS A 129 6.16 2.39 -2.52
N MET A 130 5.90 1.16 -2.10
CA MET A 130 6.58 -0.06 -2.52
C MET A 130 5.52 -1.12 -2.87
N ASN A 131 5.72 -1.80 -3.99
CA ASN A 131 4.99 -3.02 -4.30
C ASN A 131 5.63 -4.18 -3.53
N VAL A 132 4.86 -4.77 -2.62
CA VAL A 132 5.25 -5.94 -1.84
C VAL A 132 4.51 -7.14 -2.43
N GLY A 133 5.24 -8.00 -3.13
CA GLY A 133 4.70 -9.15 -3.85
C GLY A 133 5.18 -10.48 -3.29
N ASN A 134 4.57 -11.57 -3.77
CA ASN A 134 4.85 -12.95 -3.34
C ASN A 134 4.74 -13.14 -1.83
N MET A 135 3.78 -12.46 -1.20
CA MET A 135 3.52 -12.64 0.23
C MET A 135 2.85 -13.98 0.47
N GLN A 136 3.51 -14.82 1.25
CA GLN A 136 3.09 -16.17 1.58
C GLN A 136 2.36 -16.17 2.94
N LEU A 137 1.04 -15.93 2.90
CA LEU A 137 0.19 -15.86 4.08
C LEU A 137 -0.54 -17.20 4.31
N PHE A 138 0.19 -18.31 4.31
CA PHE A 138 -0.33 -19.67 4.09
C PHE A 138 -1.30 -20.25 5.14
N MET A 139 -1.58 -19.53 6.22
CA MET A 139 -2.44 -20.01 7.29
C MET A 139 -3.46 -18.94 7.65
N PRO A 140 -4.73 -19.30 7.90
CA PRO A 140 -5.69 -18.40 8.52
C PRO A 140 -5.18 -17.90 9.87
N GLY A 141 -5.59 -16.69 10.25
CA GLY A 141 -5.20 -16.02 11.49
C GLY A 141 -4.59 -14.64 11.27
N LEU A 142 -4.00 -14.12 12.34
CA LEU A 142 -3.42 -12.78 12.35
C LEU A 142 -2.02 -12.81 11.72
N TRP A 143 -1.84 -12.06 10.64
CA TRP A 143 -0.54 -11.81 10.04
C TRP A 143 -0.08 -10.38 10.28
N GLN A 144 1.23 -10.22 10.40
CA GLN A 144 1.90 -8.94 10.49
C GLN A 144 2.83 -8.75 9.30
N ILE A 145 2.58 -7.69 8.52
CA ILE A 145 3.57 -7.17 7.58
C ILE A 145 4.37 -6.12 8.35
N ARG A 146 5.68 -6.35 8.49
CA ARG A 146 6.53 -5.53 9.36
C ARG A 146 7.57 -4.77 8.56
N LEU A 147 7.63 -3.46 8.73
CA LEU A 147 8.58 -2.54 8.11
C LEU A 147 9.67 -2.18 9.12
N PHE A 148 10.90 -2.67 8.97
CA PHE A 148 11.99 -2.39 9.90
C PHE A 148 12.79 -1.18 9.45
N TYR A 149 12.77 -0.12 10.24
CA TYR A 149 13.50 1.10 9.97
C TYR A 149 14.92 1.04 10.54
N ASN A 150 15.85 1.72 9.87
CA ASN A 150 17.26 1.80 10.28
C ASN A 150 17.45 2.39 11.69
N ASN A 151 16.54 3.26 12.12
CA ASN A 151 16.55 3.91 13.44
C ASN A 151 16.04 3.02 14.60
N GLY A 152 15.71 1.74 14.33
CA GLY A 152 15.21 0.83 15.37
C GLY A 152 13.71 0.97 15.65
N LYS A 153 12.96 1.66 14.79
CA LYS A 153 11.50 1.59 14.76
C LYS A 153 11.03 0.46 13.86
N VAL A 154 9.81 -0.03 14.10
CA VAL A 154 9.13 -0.96 13.23
C VAL A 154 7.70 -0.50 12.98
N GLY A 155 7.30 -0.48 11.71
CA GLY A 155 5.91 -0.30 11.30
C GLY A 155 5.21 -1.65 11.21
N LEU A 156 4.04 -1.78 11.80
CA LEU A 156 3.27 -3.02 11.89
C LEU A 156 1.92 -2.85 11.21
N PHE A 157 1.64 -3.69 10.22
CA PHE A 157 0.30 -3.84 9.64
C PHE A 157 -0.28 -5.17 10.06
N ASN A 158 -1.36 -5.14 10.82
CA ASN A 158 -2.10 -6.32 11.24
C ASN A 158 -3.15 -6.67 10.18
N VAL A 159 -3.05 -7.87 9.60
CA VAL A 159 -3.94 -8.38 8.54
C VAL A 159 -4.55 -9.69 9.00
N GLU A 160 -5.87 -9.71 9.15
CA GLU A 160 -6.61 -10.93 9.47
C GLU A 160 -6.89 -11.74 8.20
N ILE A 161 -6.40 -12.98 8.17
CA ILE A 161 -6.62 -13.93 7.07
C ILE A 161 -7.71 -14.92 7.48
N ASN A 162 -8.84 -14.86 6.79
CA ASN A 162 -9.90 -15.85 6.92
C ASN A 162 -9.80 -16.88 5.78
N GLU A 163 -10.40 -18.05 5.95
CA GLU A 163 -10.40 -19.18 4.99
C GLU A 163 -10.79 -18.83 3.53
#